data_AF-A0A0N9NEL4-F1
#
_entry.id   AF-A0A0N9NEL4-F1
#
_cell.length_a   1.000
_cell.length_b   1.000
_cell.length_c   1.000
_cell.angle_alpha   90.00
_cell.angle_beta   90.00
_cell.angle_gamma   90.00
#
_symmetry.space_group_name_H-M   'P 1'
#
loop_
_entity.id
_entity.type
_entity.pdbx_description
1 polymer ?
#
loop_
_entity_poly.entity_id
_entity_poly.type
_entity_poly.pdbx_seq_one_letter_code
_entity_poly.pdbx_strand_id
1 'polypeptide(L)'
;MAAIDDETNAQVARPSESRRDPEQLRARLDAWLKTKAGDDARVTAVTIPESNGMSSETLLAEASWDGEDRRLVVRVAPQADSDPVFPHYDLDGQFRVIEHVRAHSDIPLPRLWWSEPGDDALGAPFFVMDRIDGEVPPDVMPYTFGSWVADASREDRTRLMRETISVLARVHAVPVPDVFVAQPTGDDTPLRAHVRRLREFYDWASRDRAGSGLIERGFAWIEEHLPETPENVFTWGDARIGNIMYRDFTPVAVLDWEMAAVGPRELDLAWTIFLHRFFQDLAELAGMEGLPDFLRREDVAAEYLKQTGHRPTDLDFYTTYAALIHAVIMFRIQCRAIHFGHAQEPADPDEMILHRATLEAMLAGTYWGQIK
;
A
#
# COMPACT_ATOMS: atom_id res chain seq x y z
N MET A 1 5.02 -30.04 17.64
CA MET A 1 4.68 -30.18 16.21
C MET A 1 3.16 -30.29 16.09
N ALA A 2 2.48 -29.21 16.49
CA ALA A 2 1.03 -29.07 16.35
C ALA A 2 0.79 -28.38 15.01
N ALA A 3 -0.14 -28.90 14.22
CA ALA A 3 -0.55 -28.31 12.96
C ALA A 3 -0.94 -26.84 13.20
N ILE A 4 -0.25 -25.95 12.50
CA ILE A 4 -0.60 -24.54 12.40
C ILE A 4 -1.86 -24.55 11.53
N ASP A 5 -3.01 -24.23 12.11
CA ASP A 5 -4.25 -24.04 11.36
C ASP A 5 -4.00 -22.88 10.37
N ASP A 6 -4.08 -23.21 9.10
CA ASP A 6 -3.43 -22.54 7.95
C ASP A 6 -4.28 -21.39 7.37
N GLU A 7 -5.27 -20.90 8.11
CA GLU A 7 -6.05 -19.71 7.77
C GLU A 7 -5.39 -18.47 8.40
N THR A 8 -4.50 -17.89 7.60
CA THR A 8 -3.56 -16.82 7.93
C THR A 8 -4.21 -15.60 8.60
N ASN A 9 -3.58 -15.05 9.65
CA ASN A 9 -3.97 -13.83 10.38
C ASN A 9 -4.33 -12.61 9.49
N ALA A 10 -3.84 -12.57 8.23
CA ALA A 10 -4.18 -11.54 7.25
C ALA A 10 -5.56 -11.72 6.57
N GLN A 11 -6.07 -12.95 6.46
CA GLN A 11 -7.44 -13.22 5.98
C GLN A 11 -8.47 -12.91 7.06
N VAL A 12 -8.10 -13.23 8.30
CA VAL A 12 -8.91 -13.11 9.51
C VAL A 12 -9.20 -11.64 9.87
N ALA A 13 -8.35 -10.69 9.48
CA ALA A 13 -8.60 -9.26 9.73
C ALA A 13 -9.48 -8.56 8.69
N ARG A 14 -9.98 -9.25 7.64
CA ARG A 14 -10.83 -8.65 6.61
C ARG A 14 -12.25 -8.46 7.16
N PRO A 15 -12.96 -7.35 6.86
CA PRO A 15 -14.39 -7.33 7.11
C PRO A 15 -14.99 -8.39 6.20
N SER A 16 -15.45 -9.51 6.77
CA SER A 16 -15.92 -10.68 6.03
C SER A 16 -17.20 -10.41 5.25
N GLU A 17 -17.87 -9.28 5.47
CA GLU A 17 -19.06 -8.87 4.72
C GLU A 17 -19.06 -7.35 4.58
N SER A 18 -18.96 -6.84 3.35
CA SER A 18 -19.59 -5.54 3.09
C SER A 18 -21.09 -5.77 3.32
N ARG A 19 -21.64 -5.20 4.39
CA ARG A 19 -23.08 -5.28 4.71
C ARG A 19 -23.97 -4.54 3.70
N ARG A 20 -23.37 -4.04 2.61
CA ARG A 20 -24.04 -3.24 1.59
C ARG A 20 -24.65 -4.19 0.56
N ASP A 21 -25.96 -4.09 0.42
CA ASP A 21 -26.71 -4.76 -0.64
C ASP A 21 -26.26 -4.22 -2.01
N PRO A 22 -25.68 -5.05 -2.90
CA PRO A 22 -25.21 -4.61 -4.21
C PRO A 22 -26.30 -3.94 -5.05
N GLU A 23 -27.57 -4.35 -4.91
CA GLU A 23 -28.67 -3.77 -5.67
C GLU A 23 -29.03 -2.37 -5.16
N GLN A 24 -28.97 -2.15 -3.83
CA GLN A 24 -29.12 -0.82 -3.26
C GLN A 24 -27.97 0.10 -3.66
N LEU A 25 -26.72 -0.40 -3.64
CA LEU A 25 -25.57 0.36 -4.11
C LEU A 25 -25.70 0.72 -5.59
N ARG A 26 -26.13 -0.22 -6.43
CA ARG A 26 -26.39 0.03 -7.86
C ARG A 26 -27.42 1.13 -8.04
N ALA A 27 -28.56 1.08 -7.34
CA ALA A 27 -29.61 2.09 -7.45
C ALA A 27 -29.14 3.48 -6.98
N ARG A 28 -28.37 3.55 -5.89
CA ARG A 28 -27.81 4.80 -5.37
C ARG A 28 -26.75 5.38 -6.31
N LEU A 29 -25.85 4.54 -6.82
CA LEU A 29 -24.82 4.95 -7.77
C LEU A 29 -25.43 5.38 -9.11
N ASP A 30 -26.50 4.73 -9.58
CA ASP A 30 -27.26 5.13 -10.78
C ASP A 30 -27.86 6.53 -10.63
N ALA A 31 -28.52 6.79 -9.50
CA ALA A 31 -29.10 8.10 -9.21
C ALA A 31 -28.01 9.19 -9.14
N TRP A 32 -26.89 8.90 -8.47
CA TRP A 32 -25.75 9.81 -8.40
C TRP A 32 -25.12 10.04 -9.78
N LEU A 33 -24.89 8.99 -10.57
CA LEU A 33 -24.25 9.08 -11.88
C LEU A 33 -25.03 10.00 -12.82
N LYS A 34 -26.36 9.97 -12.77
CA LYS A 34 -27.21 10.89 -13.54
C LYS A 34 -26.96 12.36 -13.23
N THR A 35 -26.61 12.70 -11.99
CA THR A 35 -26.26 14.07 -11.60
C THR A 35 -24.93 14.54 -12.19
N LYS A 36 -24.05 13.61 -12.57
CA LYS A 36 -22.71 13.90 -13.10
C LYS A 36 -22.63 13.80 -14.62
N ALA A 37 -23.30 12.79 -15.20
CA ALA A 37 -23.18 12.40 -16.60
C ALA A 37 -24.47 12.59 -17.42
N GLY A 38 -25.58 13.02 -16.81
CA GLY A 38 -26.86 13.28 -17.49
C GLY A 38 -27.93 12.21 -17.25
N ASP A 39 -29.19 12.56 -17.58
CA ASP A 39 -30.36 11.72 -17.29
C ASP A 39 -30.40 10.38 -18.04
N ASP A 40 -29.63 10.26 -19.12
CA ASP A 40 -29.45 9.03 -19.90
C ASP A 40 -28.40 8.09 -19.30
N ALA A 41 -27.58 8.57 -18.36
CA ALA A 41 -26.59 7.73 -17.69
C ALA A 41 -27.24 6.60 -16.88
N ARG A 42 -26.63 5.42 -16.90
CA ARG A 42 -27.13 4.21 -16.23
C ARG A 42 -26.02 3.42 -15.57
N VAL A 43 -26.27 2.90 -14.38
CA VAL A 43 -25.45 1.85 -13.76
C VAL A 43 -26.21 0.53 -13.88
N THR A 44 -25.64 -0.40 -14.66
CA THR A 44 -26.28 -1.67 -15.02
C THR A 44 -25.95 -2.78 -14.04
N ALA A 45 -24.75 -2.77 -13.44
CA ALA A 45 -24.35 -3.73 -12.43
C ALA A 45 -23.39 -3.10 -11.42
N VAL A 46 -23.46 -3.58 -10.18
CA VAL A 46 -22.44 -3.35 -9.15
C VAL A 46 -22.06 -4.70 -8.56
N THR A 47 -20.77 -4.95 -8.39
CA THR A 47 -20.23 -6.15 -7.75
C THR A 47 -19.24 -5.73 -6.68
N ILE A 48 -19.31 -6.40 -5.53
CA ILE A 48 -18.35 -6.25 -4.45
C ILE A 48 -17.40 -7.45 -4.53
N PRO A 49 -16.11 -7.26 -4.86
CA PRO A 49 -15.15 -8.35 -4.88
C PRO A 49 -15.02 -9.03 -3.52
N GLU A 50 -14.88 -10.35 -3.51
CA GLU A 50 -14.59 -11.13 -2.30
C GLU A 50 -13.20 -10.77 -1.72
N SER A 51 -12.28 -10.34 -2.58
CA SER A 51 -10.95 -9.84 -2.24
C SER A 51 -10.92 -8.30 -2.24
N ASN A 52 -11.44 -7.67 -1.20
CA ASN A 52 -11.24 -6.23 -0.98
C ASN A 52 -9.93 -5.96 -0.21
N GLY A 53 -9.24 -4.88 -0.57
CA GLY A 53 -8.10 -4.38 0.20
C GLY A 53 -8.49 -3.98 1.62
N MET A 54 -7.52 -3.95 2.53
CA MET A 54 -7.80 -3.74 3.96
C MET A 54 -8.17 -2.29 4.32
N SER A 55 -7.80 -1.32 3.48
CA SER A 55 -7.94 0.11 3.78
C SER A 55 -9.24 0.73 3.26
N SER A 56 -9.76 0.32 2.11
CA SER A 56 -10.96 0.91 1.48
C SER A 56 -11.84 -0.14 0.82
N GLU A 57 -13.15 0.12 0.75
CA GLU A 57 -14.06 -0.72 -0.02
C GLU A 57 -13.91 -0.44 -1.52
N THR A 58 -13.73 -1.50 -2.31
CA THR A 58 -13.71 -1.40 -3.77
C THR A 58 -15.00 -1.97 -4.32
N LEU A 59 -15.69 -1.20 -5.16
CA LEU A 59 -16.86 -1.67 -5.92
C LEU A 59 -16.50 -1.70 -7.40
N LEU A 60 -16.89 -2.76 -8.09
CA LEU A 60 -16.83 -2.83 -9.55
C LEU A 60 -18.19 -2.46 -10.10
N ALA A 61 -18.24 -1.53 -11.05
CA ALA A 61 -19.49 -1.08 -11.65
C ALA A 61 -19.44 -1.15 -13.17
N GLU A 62 -20.55 -1.57 -13.76
CA GLU A 62 -20.82 -1.48 -15.20
C GLU A 62 -21.77 -0.29 -15.40
N ALA A 63 -21.40 0.64 -16.26
CA ALA A 63 -22.16 1.87 -16.48
C ALA A 63 -22.17 2.28 -17.96
N SER A 64 -23.14 3.11 -18.35
CA SER A 64 -23.21 3.70 -19.68
C SER A 64 -23.65 5.15 -19.60
N TRP A 65 -23.05 6.01 -20.43
CA TRP A 65 -23.46 7.40 -20.66
C TRP A 65 -22.88 7.87 -22.00
N ASP A 66 -23.49 8.87 -22.63
CA ASP A 66 -23.10 9.34 -23.98
C ASP A 66 -23.07 8.21 -25.04
N GLY A 67 -23.87 7.16 -24.84
CA GLY A 67 -23.92 6.00 -25.73
C GLY A 67 -22.72 5.04 -25.64
N GLU A 68 -21.85 5.19 -24.65
CA GLU A 68 -20.68 4.33 -24.44
C GLU A 68 -20.79 3.53 -23.14
N ASP A 69 -20.57 2.22 -23.23
CA ASP A 69 -20.43 1.32 -22.07
C ASP A 69 -19.05 1.44 -21.45
N ARG A 70 -18.99 1.43 -20.12
CA ARG A 70 -17.78 1.63 -19.34
C ARG A 70 -17.73 0.71 -18.13
N ARG A 71 -16.54 0.18 -17.88
CA ARG A 71 -16.20 -0.62 -16.71
C ARG A 71 -15.48 0.28 -15.71
N LEU A 72 -16.01 0.37 -14.50
CA LEU A 72 -15.56 1.31 -13.49
C LEU A 72 -15.13 0.61 -12.22
N VAL A 73 -14.23 1.26 -11.50
CA VAL A 73 -13.90 0.99 -10.10
C VAL A 73 -14.33 2.19 -9.28
N VAL A 74 -15.06 1.93 -8.20
CA VAL A 74 -15.47 2.94 -7.22
C VAL A 74 -14.75 2.64 -5.90
N ARG A 75 -13.84 3.53 -5.49
CA ARG A 75 -13.11 3.40 -4.22
C ARG A 75 -13.85 4.20 -3.16
N VAL A 76 -14.42 3.51 -2.18
CA VAL A 76 -15.28 4.11 -1.15
C VAL A 76 -14.54 4.10 0.19
N ALA A 77 -14.61 5.21 0.91
CA ALA A 77 -14.07 5.30 2.26
C ALA A 77 -14.73 4.25 3.16
N PRO A 78 -13.96 3.61 4.07
CA PRO A 78 -14.52 2.66 5.01
C PRO A 78 -15.50 3.37 5.96
N GLN A 79 -16.52 2.64 6.40
CA GLN A 79 -17.47 3.18 7.40
C GLN A 79 -16.79 3.34 8.76
N ALA A 80 -17.22 4.32 9.55
CA ALA A 80 -16.61 4.59 10.86
C ALA A 80 -16.73 3.41 11.85
N ASP A 81 -17.76 2.58 11.70
CA ASP A 81 -18.00 1.36 12.51
C ASP A 81 -17.20 0.14 12.01
N SER A 82 -16.38 0.28 10.97
CA SER A 82 -15.57 -0.81 10.41
C SER A 82 -14.18 -0.97 11.06
N ASP A 83 -13.93 -0.26 12.15
CA ASP A 83 -12.63 -0.18 12.86
C ASP A 83 -11.47 0.03 11.86
N PRO A 84 -11.35 1.21 11.24
CA PRO A 84 -10.51 1.43 10.05
C PRO A 84 -9.02 1.16 10.27
N VAL A 85 -8.26 0.87 9.20
CA VAL A 85 -6.80 0.73 9.28
C VAL A 85 -6.12 2.07 9.56
N PHE A 86 -6.51 3.14 8.86
CA PHE A 86 -5.92 4.47 9.04
C PHE A 86 -6.80 5.37 9.92
N PRO A 87 -6.21 6.36 10.62
CA PRO A 87 -6.97 7.28 11.46
C PRO A 87 -7.87 8.23 10.66
N HIS A 88 -7.48 8.54 9.41
CA HIS A 88 -8.20 9.45 8.53
C HIS A 88 -8.17 8.91 7.09
N TYR A 89 -9.27 9.06 6.36
CA TYR A 89 -9.40 8.69 4.96
C TYR A 89 -9.74 9.91 4.11
N ASP A 90 -8.78 10.38 3.33
CA ASP A 90 -8.95 11.51 2.40
C ASP A 90 -8.99 11.01 0.95
N LEU A 91 -10.15 10.49 0.54
CA LEU A 91 -10.34 9.94 -0.81
C LEU A 91 -10.29 11.04 -1.88
N ASP A 92 -10.70 12.27 -1.55
CA ASP A 92 -10.57 13.42 -2.44
C ASP A 92 -9.10 13.83 -2.59
N GLY A 93 -8.33 13.81 -1.50
CA GLY A 93 -6.88 13.96 -1.52
C GLY A 93 -6.20 12.93 -2.42
N GLN A 94 -6.56 11.64 -2.29
CA GLN A 94 -6.05 10.58 -3.18
C GLN A 94 -6.40 10.83 -4.66
N PHE A 95 -7.63 11.23 -4.95
CA PHE A 95 -8.05 11.60 -6.30
C PHE A 95 -7.18 12.72 -6.87
N ARG A 96 -6.94 13.78 -6.08
CA ARG A 96 -6.09 14.91 -6.48
C ARG A 96 -4.63 14.53 -6.66
N VAL A 97 -4.10 13.64 -5.82
CA VAL A 97 -2.75 13.08 -5.99
C VAL A 97 -2.63 12.38 -7.33
N ILE A 98 -3.56 11.50 -7.68
CA ILE A 98 -3.53 10.77 -8.95
C ILE A 98 -3.64 11.72 -10.15
N GLU A 99 -4.52 12.73 -10.10
CA GLU A 99 -4.60 13.77 -11.14
C GLU A 99 -3.30 14.58 -11.25
N HIS A 100 -2.67 14.92 -10.13
CA HIS A 100 -1.40 15.63 -10.11
C HIS A 100 -0.28 14.82 -10.76
N VAL A 101 -0.18 13.52 -10.46
CA VAL A 101 0.79 12.63 -11.09
C VAL A 101 0.51 12.48 -12.59
N ARG A 102 -0.76 12.34 -12.99
CA ARG A 102 -1.18 12.29 -14.40
C ARG A 102 -0.81 13.56 -15.17
N ALA A 103 -0.92 14.73 -14.54
CA ALA A 103 -0.62 16.00 -15.19
C ALA A 103 0.89 16.21 -15.44
N HIS A 104 1.76 15.52 -14.68
CA HIS A 104 3.21 15.76 -14.68
C HIS A 104 4.04 14.54 -15.08
N SER A 105 3.40 13.43 -15.48
CA SER A 105 4.11 12.20 -15.88
C SER A 105 3.30 11.38 -16.89
N ASP A 106 3.97 10.44 -17.52
CA ASP A 106 3.39 9.40 -18.39
C ASP A 106 3.21 8.06 -17.65
N ILE A 107 3.18 8.09 -16.31
CA ILE A 107 2.92 6.90 -15.49
C ILE A 107 1.54 6.35 -15.84
N PRO A 108 1.41 5.02 -16.06
CA PRO A 108 0.12 4.43 -16.36
C PRO A 108 -0.78 4.50 -15.13
N LEU A 109 -1.81 5.35 -15.19
CA LEU A 109 -2.80 5.55 -14.14
C LEU A 109 -4.21 5.29 -14.68
N PRO A 110 -5.12 4.70 -13.89
CA PRO A 110 -6.54 4.62 -14.25
C PRO A 110 -7.12 6.01 -14.49
N ARG A 111 -7.86 6.21 -15.59
CA ARG A 111 -8.55 7.48 -15.84
C ARG A 111 -9.50 7.74 -14.69
N LEU A 112 -9.40 8.92 -14.09
CA LEU A 112 -10.34 9.37 -13.08
C LEU A 112 -11.53 10.07 -13.74
N TRP A 113 -12.71 9.86 -13.18
CA TRP A 113 -13.95 10.48 -13.65
C TRP A 113 -14.44 11.54 -12.69
N TRP A 114 -14.71 11.16 -11.43
CA TRP A 114 -15.28 12.04 -10.43
C TRP A 114 -14.81 11.70 -9.03
N SER A 115 -14.68 12.74 -8.20
CA SER A 115 -14.59 12.65 -6.74
C SER A 115 -15.92 13.11 -6.14
N GLU A 116 -16.41 12.38 -5.14
CA GLU A 116 -17.58 12.71 -4.35
C GLU A 116 -17.18 12.75 -2.87
N PRO A 117 -16.88 13.93 -2.31
CA PRO A 117 -16.46 14.07 -0.92
C PRO A 117 -17.63 13.95 0.07
N GLY A 118 -18.89 14.04 -0.40
CA GLY A 118 -20.08 13.87 0.44
C GLY A 118 -20.43 12.41 0.69
N ASP A 119 -21.27 12.16 1.69
CA ASP A 119 -21.77 10.83 2.05
C ASP A 119 -23.19 10.56 1.54
N ASP A 120 -23.90 11.55 0.98
CA ASP A 120 -25.28 11.41 0.49
C ASP A 120 -25.45 10.23 -0.48
N ALA A 121 -24.52 10.09 -1.44
CA ALA A 121 -24.65 9.14 -2.54
C ALA A 121 -24.42 7.69 -2.09
N LEU A 122 -23.34 7.36 -1.38
CA LEU A 122 -23.01 5.97 -0.98
C LEU A 122 -22.91 5.74 0.53
N GLY A 123 -23.16 6.76 1.35
CA GLY A 123 -23.00 6.72 2.81
C GLY A 123 -21.56 6.93 3.27
N ALA A 124 -20.66 7.31 2.36
CA ALA A 124 -19.27 7.64 2.61
C ALA A 124 -18.68 8.36 1.38
N PRO A 125 -17.61 9.15 1.54
CA PRO A 125 -16.84 9.71 0.41
C PRO A 125 -16.32 8.62 -0.52
N PHE A 126 -16.23 8.91 -1.82
CA PHE A 126 -15.68 7.99 -2.81
C PHE A 126 -15.15 8.71 -4.04
N PHE A 127 -14.39 7.99 -4.86
CA PHE A 127 -14.09 8.43 -6.22
C PHE A 127 -14.25 7.30 -7.23
N VAL A 128 -14.40 7.68 -8.50
CA VAL A 128 -14.67 6.77 -9.62
C VAL A 128 -13.54 6.85 -10.64
N MET A 129 -13.08 5.67 -11.08
CA MET A 129 -12.03 5.52 -12.07
C MET A 129 -12.32 4.39 -13.07
N ASP A 130 -11.62 4.38 -14.19
CA ASP A 130 -11.66 3.26 -15.14
C ASP A 130 -11.19 1.95 -14.47
N ARG A 131 -11.87 0.85 -14.81
CA ARG A 131 -11.40 -0.49 -14.51
C ARG A 131 -10.34 -0.90 -15.54
N ILE A 132 -9.12 -1.15 -15.07
CA ILE A 132 -8.02 -1.63 -15.89
C ILE A 132 -7.91 -3.15 -15.77
N ASP A 133 -7.59 -3.82 -16.88
CA ASP A 133 -7.32 -5.26 -16.92
C ASP A 133 -5.81 -5.55 -16.91
N GLY A 134 -5.41 -6.47 -16.05
CA GLY A 134 -4.03 -6.97 -15.93
C GLY A 134 -3.84 -7.78 -14.65
N GLU A 135 -2.60 -8.19 -14.40
CA GLU A 135 -2.22 -9.09 -13.32
C GLU A 135 -1.47 -8.33 -12.23
N VAL A 136 -1.82 -8.59 -10.97
CA VAL A 136 -1.12 -8.05 -9.80
C VAL A 136 -0.39 -9.20 -9.12
N PRO A 137 0.89 -9.06 -8.73
CA PRO A 137 1.57 -10.04 -7.88
C PRO A 137 0.78 -10.24 -6.58
N PRO A 138 0.32 -11.46 -6.25
CA PRO A 138 -0.59 -11.67 -5.12
C PRO A 138 0.10 -11.45 -3.77
N ASP A 139 -0.63 -10.87 -2.82
CA ASP A 139 -0.22 -10.81 -1.41
C ASP A 139 -0.70 -12.05 -0.62
N VAL A 140 -1.75 -12.75 -1.10
CA VAL A 140 -2.34 -13.93 -0.44
C VAL A 140 -2.69 -15.02 -1.46
N MET A 141 -2.04 -16.18 -1.44
CA MET A 141 -0.73 -16.39 -0.82
C MET A 141 0.31 -15.44 -1.44
N PRO A 142 1.37 -15.04 -0.71
CA PRO A 142 2.38 -14.13 -1.24
C PRO A 142 2.97 -14.67 -2.54
N TYR A 143 3.29 -13.81 -3.51
CA TYR A 143 3.77 -14.21 -4.83
C TYR A 143 5.04 -15.10 -4.81
N THR A 144 5.79 -15.10 -3.71
CA THR A 144 6.93 -15.99 -3.44
C THR A 144 6.54 -17.45 -3.15
N PHE A 145 5.25 -17.75 -2.93
CA PHE A 145 4.72 -19.08 -2.62
C PHE A 145 4.18 -19.82 -3.87
N GLY A 146 4.41 -19.27 -5.08
CA GLY A 146 3.88 -19.78 -6.33
C GLY A 146 2.88 -18.79 -6.95
N SER A 147 3.24 -18.24 -8.10
CA SER A 147 2.45 -17.24 -8.83
C SER A 147 3.04 -17.06 -10.23
N TRP A 148 2.36 -16.30 -11.10
CA TRP A 148 2.89 -15.92 -12.40
C TRP A 148 4.26 -15.21 -12.34
N VAL A 149 4.58 -14.53 -11.23
CA VAL A 149 5.90 -13.91 -11.00
C VAL A 149 6.96 -14.96 -10.64
N ALA A 150 6.59 -15.94 -9.82
CA ALA A 150 7.49 -17.03 -9.44
C ALA A 150 7.79 -17.96 -10.63
N ASP A 151 6.77 -18.24 -11.45
CA ASP A 151 6.87 -19.08 -12.63
C ASP A 151 7.53 -18.40 -13.84
N ALA A 152 7.71 -17.08 -13.77
CA ALA A 152 8.33 -16.29 -14.83
C ALA A 152 9.79 -16.69 -15.11
N SER A 153 10.30 -16.33 -16.28
CA SER A 153 11.73 -16.44 -16.56
C SER A 153 12.53 -15.42 -15.74
N ARG A 154 13.85 -15.63 -15.60
CA ARG A 154 14.75 -14.63 -14.98
C ARG A 154 14.72 -13.31 -15.76
N GLU A 155 14.61 -13.38 -17.07
CA GLU A 155 14.53 -12.20 -17.95
C GLU A 155 13.25 -11.42 -17.69
N ASP A 156 12.11 -12.10 -17.59
CA ASP A 156 10.81 -11.46 -17.33
C ASP A 156 10.73 -10.84 -15.93
N ARG A 157 11.26 -11.51 -14.90
CA ARG A 157 11.40 -10.90 -13.57
C ARG A 157 12.32 -9.68 -13.61
N THR A 158 13.41 -9.75 -14.35
CA THR A 158 14.32 -8.60 -14.53
C THR A 158 13.61 -7.43 -15.21
N ARG A 159 12.79 -7.72 -16.23
CA ARG A 159 11.95 -6.73 -16.91
C ARG A 159 10.94 -6.11 -15.94
N LEU A 160 10.20 -6.92 -15.18
CA LEU A 160 9.25 -6.45 -14.19
C LEU A 160 9.92 -5.48 -13.20
N MET A 161 11.03 -5.90 -12.58
CA MET A 161 11.80 -5.04 -11.66
C MET A 161 12.19 -3.73 -12.35
N ARG A 162 12.78 -3.79 -13.54
CA ARG A 162 13.22 -2.60 -14.28
C ARG A 162 12.07 -1.63 -14.52
N GLU A 163 10.91 -2.13 -14.96
CA GLU A 163 9.74 -1.30 -15.24
C GLU A 163 9.11 -0.74 -13.95
N THR A 164 9.10 -1.50 -12.85
CA THR A 164 8.71 -1.00 -11.52
C THR A 164 9.62 0.14 -11.07
N ILE A 165 10.94 -0.04 -11.16
CA ILE A 165 11.89 1.01 -10.79
C ILE A 165 11.76 2.23 -11.72
N SER A 166 11.34 2.01 -12.97
CA SER A 166 11.01 3.10 -13.90
C SER A 166 9.77 3.90 -13.49
N VAL A 167 8.75 3.24 -12.93
CA VAL A 167 7.62 3.93 -12.30
C VAL A 167 8.11 4.80 -11.15
N LEU A 168 8.91 4.27 -10.22
CA LEU A 168 9.43 5.05 -9.09
C LEU A 168 10.29 6.24 -9.53
N ALA A 169 11.16 6.03 -10.53
CA ALA A 169 11.97 7.09 -11.11
C ALA A 169 11.10 8.23 -11.66
N ARG A 170 9.99 7.91 -12.33
CA ARG A 170 9.03 8.91 -12.83
C ARG A 170 8.25 9.58 -11.71
N VAL A 171 7.83 8.86 -10.67
CA VAL A 171 7.15 9.44 -9.51
C VAL A 171 8.05 10.47 -8.83
N HIS A 172 9.32 10.11 -8.60
CA HIS A 172 10.29 10.99 -7.96
C HIS A 172 10.67 12.22 -8.80
N ALA A 173 10.30 12.24 -10.09
CA ALA A 173 10.46 13.38 -10.98
C ALA A 173 9.22 14.29 -11.02
N VAL A 174 8.08 13.85 -10.47
CA VAL A 174 6.87 14.68 -10.34
C VAL A 174 7.15 15.81 -9.33
N PRO A 175 6.79 17.07 -9.65
CA PRO A 175 6.91 18.17 -8.71
C PRO A 175 6.13 17.88 -7.42
N VAL A 176 6.71 18.19 -6.26
CA VAL A 176 6.02 18.06 -4.97
C VAL A 176 4.77 18.96 -4.97
N PRO A 177 3.56 18.42 -4.73
CA PRO A 177 2.36 19.25 -4.66
C PRO A 177 2.34 20.07 -3.36
N ASP A 178 1.96 21.34 -3.46
CA ASP A 178 1.84 22.25 -2.30
C ASP A 178 0.63 21.94 -1.40
N VAL A 179 -0.35 21.21 -1.94
CA VAL A 179 -1.64 20.90 -1.31
C VAL A 179 -1.86 19.38 -1.30
N PHE A 180 -2.79 18.88 -0.47
CA PHE A 180 -3.24 17.48 -0.35
C PHE A 180 -2.18 16.41 -0.01
N VAL A 181 -0.92 16.78 0.18
CA VAL A 181 0.11 15.95 0.81
C VAL A 181 0.60 16.63 2.09
N ALA A 182 0.81 15.85 3.15
CA ALA A 182 1.23 16.39 4.43
C ALA A 182 2.64 16.99 4.35
N GLN A 183 2.73 18.31 4.48
CA GLN A 183 3.98 19.05 4.51
C GLN A 183 4.65 18.96 5.89
N PRO A 184 5.99 19.06 5.96
CA PRO A 184 6.69 19.26 7.23
C PRO A 184 6.23 20.56 7.91
N THR A 185 6.29 20.59 9.24
CA THR A 185 5.87 21.74 10.06
C THR A 185 7.02 22.21 10.94
N GLY A 186 7.15 23.52 11.14
CA GLY A 186 8.25 24.07 11.92
C GLY A 186 9.60 23.80 11.26
N ASP A 187 10.57 23.34 12.06
CA ASP A 187 11.94 23.06 11.61
C ASP A 187 12.16 21.57 11.22
N ASP A 188 11.08 20.77 11.12
CA ASP A 188 11.18 19.35 10.73
C ASP A 188 11.68 19.21 9.28
N THR A 189 12.61 18.26 9.06
CA THR A 189 12.84 17.73 7.72
C THR A 189 11.64 16.88 7.28
N PRO A 190 11.39 16.69 5.97
CA PRO A 190 10.32 15.80 5.51
C PRO A 190 10.41 14.38 6.08
N LEU A 191 11.63 13.83 6.25
CA LEU A 191 11.84 12.53 6.91
C LEU A 191 11.43 12.55 8.39
N ARG A 192 11.83 13.57 9.17
CA ARG A 192 11.40 13.71 10.58
C ARG A 192 9.88 13.84 10.69
N ALA A 193 9.26 14.63 9.82
CA ALA A 193 7.80 14.75 9.76
C ALA A 193 7.14 13.41 9.42
N HIS A 194 7.74 12.59 8.55
CA HIS A 194 7.27 11.24 8.23
C HIS A 194 7.35 10.30 9.45
N VAL A 195 8.46 10.33 10.19
CA VAL A 195 8.62 9.56 11.45
C VAL A 195 7.60 9.99 12.51
N ARG A 196 7.40 11.29 12.68
CA ARG A 196 6.39 11.82 13.60
C ARG A 196 4.98 11.37 13.25
N ARG A 197 4.58 11.41 11.97
CA ARG A 197 3.26 10.91 11.54
C ARG A 197 3.09 9.42 11.80
N LEU A 198 4.14 8.62 11.59
CA LEU A 198 4.11 7.20 11.94
C LEU A 198 3.93 6.98 13.45
N ARG A 199 4.59 7.80 14.28
CA ARG A 199 4.42 7.79 15.74
C ARG A 199 2.98 8.12 16.14
N GLU A 200 2.41 9.18 15.58
CA GLU A 200 1.02 9.57 15.80
C GLU A 200 0.04 8.46 15.37
N PHE A 201 0.32 7.77 14.26
CA PHE A 201 -0.47 6.62 13.83
C PHE A 201 -0.38 5.45 14.81
N TYR A 202 0.83 5.13 15.29
CA TYR A 202 1.02 4.07 16.29
C TYR A 202 0.32 4.40 17.62
N ASP A 203 0.51 5.62 18.14
CA ASP A 203 -0.12 6.07 19.40
C ASP A 203 -1.66 5.98 19.29
N TRP A 204 -2.22 6.33 18.12
CA TRP A 204 -3.65 6.14 17.84
C TRP A 204 -4.05 4.66 17.79
N ALA A 205 -3.26 3.81 17.14
CA ALA A 205 -3.54 2.38 16.99
C ALA A 205 -3.47 1.63 18.33
N SER A 206 -2.61 2.06 19.26
CA SER A 206 -2.44 1.44 20.57
C SER A 206 -3.27 2.09 21.69
N ARG A 207 -4.05 3.14 21.42
CA ARG A 207 -4.68 3.98 22.47
C ARG A 207 -5.54 3.23 23.49
N ASP A 208 -6.12 2.10 23.10
CA ASP A 208 -7.05 1.29 23.90
C ASP A 208 -6.44 -0.06 24.34
N ARG A 209 -5.13 -0.27 24.15
CA ARG A 209 -4.43 -1.55 24.37
C ARG A 209 -2.99 -1.34 24.87
N ALA A 210 -2.32 -2.43 25.26
CA ALA A 210 -0.89 -2.37 25.52
C ALA A 210 -0.12 -2.17 24.20
N GLY A 211 0.83 -1.24 24.19
CA GLY A 211 1.74 -1.04 23.06
C GLY A 211 2.78 -2.15 22.94
N SER A 212 3.38 -2.27 21.76
CA SER A 212 4.52 -3.14 21.46
C SER A 212 5.83 -2.51 21.94
N GLY A 213 6.58 -3.27 22.76
CA GLY A 213 7.92 -2.88 23.18
C GLY A 213 8.92 -2.90 22.03
N LEU A 214 8.72 -3.77 21.03
CA LEU A 214 9.54 -3.79 19.82
C LEU A 214 9.35 -2.54 18.95
N ILE A 215 8.11 -2.07 18.76
CA ILE A 215 7.84 -0.84 18.00
C ILE A 215 8.47 0.38 18.71
N GLU A 216 8.37 0.45 20.04
CA GLU A 216 9.01 1.54 20.81
C GLU A 216 10.54 1.52 20.68
N ARG A 217 11.18 0.33 20.72
CA ARG A 217 12.62 0.21 20.41
C ARG A 217 12.93 0.64 18.98
N GLY A 218 12.05 0.34 18.03
CA GLY A 218 12.17 0.78 16.65
C GLY A 218 12.17 2.31 16.51
N PHE A 219 11.22 3.01 17.14
CA PHE A 219 11.20 4.47 17.13
C PHE A 219 12.46 5.07 17.77
N ALA A 220 12.92 4.52 18.90
CA ALA A 220 14.15 4.97 19.54
C ALA A 220 15.37 4.79 18.63
N TRP A 221 15.48 3.65 17.96
CA TRP A 221 16.55 3.38 17.01
C TRP A 221 16.52 4.35 15.82
N ILE A 222 15.34 4.60 15.24
CA ILE A 222 15.20 5.53 14.12
C ILE A 222 15.68 6.93 14.50
N GLU A 223 15.26 7.46 15.65
CA GLU A 223 15.68 8.79 16.11
C GLU A 223 17.20 8.91 16.32
N GLU A 224 17.86 7.83 16.77
CA GLU A 224 19.31 7.80 16.96
C GLU A 224 20.10 7.70 15.63
N HIS A 225 19.49 7.15 14.58
CA HIS A 225 20.18 6.80 13.32
C HIS A 225 19.70 7.61 12.10
N LEU A 226 18.91 8.67 12.29
CA LEU A 226 18.37 9.49 11.20
C LEU A 226 19.48 9.99 10.25
N PRO A 227 19.42 9.66 8.95
CA PRO A 227 20.39 10.15 7.98
C PRO A 227 20.13 11.62 7.62
N GLU A 228 21.15 12.25 7.05
CA GLU A 228 20.99 13.56 6.41
C GLU A 228 20.20 13.44 5.11
N THR A 229 19.26 14.36 4.87
CA THR A 229 18.33 14.30 3.73
C THR A 229 18.43 15.57 2.87
N PRO A 230 19.44 15.69 1.99
CA PRO A 230 19.69 16.92 1.25
C PRO A 230 18.65 17.19 0.15
N GLU A 231 18.01 16.14 -0.37
CA GLU A 231 16.98 16.22 -1.40
C GLU A 231 15.73 15.47 -0.96
N ASN A 232 14.57 16.05 -1.23
CA ASN A 232 13.27 15.42 -0.98
C ASN A 232 12.44 15.49 -2.27
N VAL A 233 11.66 14.45 -2.50
CA VAL A 233 10.82 14.28 -3.68
C VAL A 233 9.39 13.97 -3.25
N PHE A 234 8.48 13.97 -4.22
CA PHE A 234 7.18 13.35 -4.05
C PHE A 234 7.37 11.84 -4.03
N THR A 235 6.90 11.18 -2.98
CA THR A 235 6.99 9.72 -2.79
C THR A 235 5.61 9.09 -2.90
N TRP A 236 5.52 7.92 -3.52
CA TRP A 236 4.29 7.15 -3.69
C TRP A 236 3.80 6.58 -2.36
N GLY A 237 4.69 6.14 -1.47
CA GLY A 237 4.32 5.61 -0.15
C GLY A 237 4.21 4.09 -0.15
N ASP A 238 3.07 3.52 -0.55
CA ASP A 238 2.90 2.05 -0.66
C ASP A 238 3.51 1.50 -1.96
N ALA A 239 4.79 1.85 -2.16
CA ALA A 239 5.56 1.65 -3.36
C ALA A 239 6.03 0.19 -3.52
N ARG A 240 5.11 -0.70 -3.91
CA ARG A 240 5.38 -2.14 -4.06
C ARG A 240 4.73 -2.73 -5.30
N ILE A 241 5.31 -3.83 -5.80
CA ILE A 241 4.81 -4.49 -7.00
C ILE A 241 3.37 -5.01 -6.86
N GLY A 242 2.92 -5.32 -5.64
CA GLY A 242 1.54 -5.71 -5.36
C GLY A 242 0.50 -4.58 -5.51
N ASN A 243 0.95 -3.33 -5.74
CA ASN A 243 0.08 -2.21 -6.10
C ASN A 243 0.29 -1.73 -7.54
N ILE A 244 0.93 -2.55 -8.37
CA ILE A 244 1.06 -2.30 -9.80
C ILE A 244 0.37 -3.44 -10.53
N MET A 245 -0.50 -3.09 -11.46
CA MET A 245 -1.08 -4.02 -12.41
C MET A 245 -0.17 -4.13 -13.63
N TYR A 246 0.09 -5.35 -14.07
CA TYR A 246 0.99 -5.66 -15.18
C TYR A 246 0.26 -6.32 -16.34
N ARG A 247 0.80 -6.13 -17.53
CA ARG A 247 0.54 -6.96 -18.72
C ARG A 247 1.87 -7.24 -19.37
N ASP A 248 2.20 -8.52 -19.57
CA ASP A 248 3.50 -8.95 -20.10
C ASP A 248 4.68 -8.29 -19.35
N PHE A 249 4.64 -8.36 -18.02
CA PHE A 249 5.67 -7.80 -17.11
C PHE A 249 5.88 -6.27 -17.26
N THR A 250 4.92 -5.55 -17.84
CA THR A 250 4.95 -4.08 -18.01
C THR A 250 3.78 -3.43 -17.26
N PRO A 251 4.00 -2.38 -16.46
CA PRO A 251 2.96 -1.66 -15.74
C PRO A 251 1.86 -1.12 -16.68
N VAL A 252 0.61 -1.38 -16.34
CA VAL A 252 -0.59 -0.84 -17.02
C VAL A 252 -1.48 -0.01 -16.09
N ALA A 253 -1.29 -0.13 -14.78
CA ALA A 253 -1.85 0.79 -13.78
C ALA A 253 -1.02 0.78 -12.50
N VAL A 254 -0.74 1.97 -11.96
CA VAL A 254 -0.18 2.17 -10.62
C VAL A 254 -1.32 2.56 -9.69
N LEU A 255 -1.49 1.78 -8.63
CA LEU A 255 -2.63 1.86 -7.72
C LEU A 255 -2.18 2.40 -6.37
N ASP A 256 -3.15 2.57 -5.49
CA ASP A 256 -2.99 2.85 -4.06
C ASP A 256 -2.04 4.01 -3.68
N TRP A 257 -2.59 5.22 -3.66
CA TRP A 257 -1.84 6.46 -3.40
C TRP A 257 -2.09 7.03 -2.01
N GLU A 258 -2.61 6.22 -1.07
CA GLU A 258 -3.04 6.71 0.24
C GLU A 258 -1.90 7.08 1.19
N MET A 259 -0.71 6.52 0.95
CA MET A 259 0.50 6.81 1.71
C MET A 259 1.41 7.84 1.03
N ALA A 260 0.94 8.50 -0.03
CA ALA A 260 1.72 9.48 -0.77
C ALA A 260 2.21 10.61 0.14
N ALA A 261 3.49 10.95 0.03
CA ALA A 261 4.16 11.84 0.97
C ALA A 261 5.24 12.69 0.28
N VAL A 262 5.89 13.53 1.09
CA VAL A 262 7.13 14.20 0.72
C VAL A 262 8.23 13.62 1.59
N GLY A 263 9.35 13.24 0.97
CA GLY A 263 10.48 12.67 1.70
C GLY A 263 11.66 12.29 0.80
N PRO A 264 12.71 11.71 1.38
CA PRO A 264 13.80 11.12 0.62
C PRO A 264 13.26 10.00 -0.27
N ARG A 265 13.79 9.92 -1.49
CA ARG A 265 13.42 8.88 -2.47
C ARG A 265 13.70 7.45 -1.99
N GLU A 266 14.62 7.32 -1.05
CA GLU A 266 14.99 6.07 -0.41
C GLU A 266 13.82 5.45 0.38
N LEU A 267 12.81 6.23 0.79
CA LEU A 267 11.61 5.71 1.43
C LEU A 267 10.88 4.71 0.53
N ASP A 268 10.58 5.09 -0.72
CA ASP A 268 9.88 4.23 -1.68
C ASP A 268 10.75 3.03 -2.11
N LEU A 269 12.06 3.26 -2.34
CA LEU A 269 12.98 2.19 -2.70
C LEU A 269 13.08 1.12 -1.61
N ALA A 270 13.24 1.58 -0.36
CA ALA A 270 13.31 0.69 0.79
C ALA A 270 11.99 -0.03 1.06
N TRP A 271 10.85 0.62 0.80
CA TRP A 271 9.54 -0.03 0.89
C TRP A 271 9.40 -1.18 -0.12
N THR A 272 9.79 -0.95 -1.38
CA THR A 272 9.84 -2.02 -2.41
C THR A 272 10.73 -3.19 -1.96
N ILE A 273 11.94 -2.88 -1.47
CA ILE A 273 12.92 -3.89 -1.03
C ILE A 273 12.39 -4.66 0.18
N PHE A 274 11.89 -3.95 1.19
CA PHE A 274 11.44 -4.53 2.44
C PHE A 274 10.25 -5.46 2.23
N LEU A 275 9.23 -5.06 1.47
CA LEU A 275 8.05 -5.90 1.24
C LEU A 275 8.40 -7.19 0.51
N HIS A 276 9.35 -7.13 -0.43
CA HIS A 276 9.89 -8.35 -1.03
C HIS A 276 10.63 -9.21 0.00
N ARG A 277 11.53 -8.63 0.80
CA ARG A 277 12.25 -9.35 1.86
C ARG A 277 11.30 -9.99 2.87
N PHE A 278 10.23 -9.30 3.27
CA PHE A 278 9.22 -9.84 4.16
C PHE A 278 8.57 -11.12 3.59
N PHE A 279 8.15 -11.09 2.33
CA PHE A 279 7.59 -12.27 1.67
C PHE A 279 8.62 -13.37 1.39
N GLN A 280 9.88 -12.99 1.18
CA GLN A 280 10.98 -13.93 1.04
C GLN A 280 11.28 -14.64 2.37
N ASP A 281 11.34 -13.90 3.49
CA ASP A 281 11.55 -14.44 4.83
C ASP A 281 10.41 -15.42 5.20
N LEU A 282 9.15 -15.12 4.83
CA LEU A 282 8.02 -16.02 5.01
C LEU A 282 8.15 -17.31 4.18
N ALA A 283 8.59 -17.21 2.92
CA ALA A 283 8.81 -18.38 2.08
C ALA A 283 9.92 -19.28 2.65
N GLU A 284 11.03 -18.68 3.09
CA GLU A 284 12.15 -19.39 3.71
C GLU A 284 11.72 -20.08 5.03
N LEU A 285 10.91 -19.40 5.85
CA LEU A 285 10.35 -19.98 7.08
C LEU A 285 9.43 -21.17 6.78
N ALA A 286 8.70 -21.13 5.66
CA ALA A 286 7.87 -22.23 5.17
C ALA A 286 8.67 -23.35 4.47
N GLY A 287 10.00 -23.23 4.38
CA GLY A 287 10.87 -24.20 3.71
C GLY A 287 10.82 -24.14 2.18
N MET A 288 10.32 -23.04 1.62
CA MET A 288 10.27 -22.77 0.19
C MET A 288 11.50 -21.96 -0.25
N GLU A 289 11.89 -22.08 -1.52
CA GLU A 289 13.00 -21.28 -2.07
C GLU A 289 12.63 -19.79 -2.20
N GLY A 290 11.36 -19.49 -2.54
CA GLY A 290 10.92 -18.13 -2.82
C GLY A 290 11.56 -17.56 -4.09
N LEU A 291 11.96 -16.29 -4.05
CA LEU A 291 12.60 -15.55 -5.14
C LEU A 291 13.82 -14.74 -4.63
N PRO A 292 14.87 -15.40 -4.11
CA PRO A 292 15.99 -14.72 -3.42
C PRO A 292 16.80 -13.78 -4.32
N ASP A 293 16.77 -14.02 -5.63
CA ASP A 293 17.44 -13.22 -6.67
C ASP A 293 16.64 -11.99 -7.14
N PHE A 294 15.43 -11.79 -6.63
CA PHE A 294 14.50 -10.75 -7.09
C PHE A 294 14.49 -9.56 -6.14
N LEU A 295 14.33 -8.34 -6.67
CA LEU A 295 14.26 -7.09 -5.89
C LEU A 295 15.34 -6.95 -4.80
N ARG A 296 16.54 -7.51 -5.04
CA ARG A 296 17.67 -7.37 -4.13
C ARG A 296 18.04 -5.91 -4.00
N ARG A 297 18.44 -5.50 -2.80
CA ARG A 297 18.76 -4.11 -2.46
C ARG A 297 19.75 -3.49 -3.44
N GLU A 298 20.81 -4.22 -3.79
CA GLU A 298 21.84 -3.79 -4.73
C GLU A 298 21.34 -3.67 -6.18
N ASP A 299 20.44 -4.56 -6.61
CA ASP A 299 19.89 -4.55 -7.96
C ASP A 299 18.91 -3.39 -8.14
N VAL A 300 18.05 -3.17 -7.14
CA VAL A 300 17.13 -2.01 -7.07
C VAL A 300 17.92 -0.71 -7.09
N ALA A 301 18.95 -0.60 -6.25
CA ALA A 301 19.78 0.60 -6.18
C ALA A 301 20.54 0.86 -7.49
N ALA A 302 21.09 -0.19 -8.11
CA ALA A 302 21.82 -0.09 -9.37
C ALA A 302 20.90 0.32 -10.53
N GLU A 303 19.70 -0.26 -10.61
CA GLU A 303 18.74 0.09 -11.66
C GLU A 303 18.19 1.51 -11.45
N TYR A 304 17.91 1.92 -10.21
CA TYR A 304 17.48 3.30 -9.93
C TYR A 304 18.56 4.32 -10.30
N LEU A 305 19.82 4.04 -9.96
CA LEU A 305 20.97 4.86 -10.35
C LEU A 305 21.10 4.98 -11.87
N LYS A 306 20.94 3.87 -12.58
CA LYS A 306 21.02 3.86 -14.04
C LYS A 306 19.93 4.71 -14.69
N GLN A 307 18.72 4.73 -14.12
CA GLN A 307 17.59 5.47 -14.70
C GLN A 307 17.55 6.95 -14.31
N THR A 308 18.06 7.32 -13.13
CA THR A 308 17.91 8.68 -12.58
C THR A 308 19.22 9.44 -12.42
N GLY A 309 20.36 8.75 -12.45
CA GLY A 309 21.66 9.31 -12.09
C GLY A 309 21.87 9.50 -10.58
N HIS A 310 20.85 9.29 -9.75
CA HIS A 310 20.95 9.36 -8.29
C HIS A 310 21.44 8.04 -7.70
N ARG A 311 22.42 8.08 -6.80
CA ARG A 311 22.88 6.90 -6.07
C ARG A 311 22.16 6.82 -4.73
N PRO A 312 21.27 5.82 -4.52
CA PRO A 312 20.64 5.65 -3.21
C PRO A 312 21.69 5.42 -2.12
N THR A 313 21.50 6.04 -0.96
CA THR A 313 22.36 5.88 0.23
C THR A 313 21.55 5.34 1.40
N ASP A 314 22.24 4.87 2.45
CA ASP A 314 21.63 4.51 3.73
C ASP A 314 20.45 3.53 3.66
N LEU A 315 20.41 2.67 2.62
CA LEU A 315 19.29 1.76 2.39
C LEU A 315 19.07 0.77 3.54
N ASP A 316 20.09 0.45 4.33
CA ASP A 316 19.97 -0.35 5.56
C ASP A 316 19.09 0.35 6.60
N PHE A 317 19.28 1.66 6.80
CA PHE A 317 18.42 2.48 7.64
C PHE A 317 17.01 2.53 7.08
N TYR A 318 16.85 2.90 5.81
CA TYR A 318 15.52 3.06 5.22
C TYR A 318 14.74 1.75 5.15
N THR A 319 15.41 0.62 4.94
CA THR A 319 14.75 -0.71 4.93
C THR A 319 14.35 -1.14 6.34
N THR A 320 15.17 -0.82 7.36
CA THR A 320 14.78 -0.99 8.77
C THR A 320 13.59 -0.09 9.12
N TYR A 321 13.56 1.13 8.59
CA TYR A 321 12.43 2.04 8.77
C TYR A 321 11.16 1.53 8.08
N ALA A 322 11.27 0.98 6.87
CA ALA A 322 10.17 0.31 6.19
C ALA A 322 9.64 -0.88 7.01
N ALA A 323 10.53 -1.66 7.65
CA ALA A 323 10.14 -2.73 8.56
C ALA A 323 9.36 -2.24 9.78
N LEU A 324 9.72 -1.07 10.32
CA LEU A 324 8.99 -0.42 11.41
C LEU A 324 7.62 0.09 10.95
N ILE A 325 7.54 0.76 9.79
CA ILE A 325 6.27 1.21 9.20
C ILE A 325 5.32 0.00 9.04
N HIS A 326 5.82 -1.09 8.46
CA HIS A 326 5.04 -2.31 8.28
C HIS A 326 4.64 -2.94 9.62
N ALA A 327 5.50 -2.89 10.65
CA ALA A 327 5.16 -3.39 11.99
C ALA A 327 4.00 -2.60 12.63
N VAL A 328 3.97 -1.28 12.49
CA VAL A 328 2.83 -0.45 12.97
C VAL A 328 1.54 -0.80 12.23
N ILE A 329 1.61 -1.00 10.91
CA ILE A 329 0.44 -1.41 10.10
C ILE A 329 -0.05 -2.80 10.52
N MET A 330 0.84 -3.79 10.66
CA MET A 330 0.48 -5.15 11.10
C MET A 330 -0.09 -5.17 12.51
N PHE A 331 0.49 -4.39 13.43
CA PHE A 331 -0.04 -4.21 14.77
C PHE A 331 -1.48 -3.70 14.72
N ARG A 332 -1.75 -2.67 13.90
CA ARG A 332 -3.10 -2.11 13.75
C ARG A 332 -4.10 -3.10 13.14
N ILE A 333 -3.68 -3.86 12.13
CA ILE A 333 -4.48 -4.92 11.50
C ILE A 333 -4.83 -5.99 12.54
N GLN A 334 -3.89 -6.38 13.40
CA GLN A 334 -4.13 -7.35 14.44
C GLN A 334 -5.03 -6.80 15.56
N CYS A 335 -4.89 -5.52 15.94
CA CYS A 335 -5.85 -4.86 16.85
C CYS A 335 -7.29 -4.95 16.32
N ARG A 336 -7.45 -4.81 15.00
CA ARG A 336 -8.73 -4.90 14.30
C ARG A 336 -9.27 -6.33 14.30
N ALA A 337 -8.43 -7.32 13.99
CA ALA A 337 -8.81 -8.73 14.06
C ALA A 337 -9.29 -9.11 15.48
N ILE A 338 -8.61 -8.61 16.52
CA ILE A 338 -9.03 -8.82 17.92
C ILE A 338 -10.36 -8.11 18.21
N HIS A 339 -10.54 -6.87 17.73
CA HIS A 339 -11.79 -6.12 17.93
C HIS A 339 -13.01 -6.86 17.39
N PHE A 340 -12.89 -7.47 16.21
CA PHE A 340 -13.96 -8.27 15.60
C PHE A 340 -14.03 -9.72 16.10
N GLY A 341 -13.21 -10.10 17.07
CA GLY A 341 -13.19 -11.45 17.64
C GLY A 341 -12.62 -12.52 16.70
N HIS A 342 -11.94 -12.10 15.65
CA HIS A 342 -11.31 -12.99 14.68
C HIS A 342 -9.93 -13.47 15.18
N ALA A 343 -9.30 -12.75 16.11
CA ALA A 343 -8.07 -13.17 16.79
C ALA A 343 -8.16 -12.96 18.31
N GLN A 344 -7.33 -13.70 19.05
CA GLN A 344 -7.18 -13.49 20.50
C GLN A 344 -6.09 -12.47 20.79
N GLU A 345 -6.28 -11.69 21.85
CA GLU A 345 -5.27 -10.75 22.32
C GLU A 345 -4.09 -11.54 22.95
N PRO A 346 -2.87 -11.39 22.41
CA PRO A 346 -1.71 -12.10 22.94
C PRO A 346 -1.26 -11.49 24.29
N ALA A 347 -0.53 -12.28 25.07
CA ALA A 347 0.07 -11.80 26.32
C ALA A 347 1.23 -10.81 26.07
N ASP A 348 1.99 -11.03 24.99
CA ASP A 348 3.04 -10.14 24.52
C ASP A 348 2.56 -9.44 23.23
N PRO A 349 2.31 -8.10 23.25
CA PRO A 349 1.89 -7.36 22.05
C PRO A 349 2.87 -7.45 20.88
N ASP A 350 4.14 -7.79 21.11
CA ASP A 350 5.12 -7.99 20.03
C ASP A 350 4.77 -9.22 19.16
N GLU A 351 3.94 -10.16 19.64
CA GLU A 351 3.43 -11.30 18.86
C GLU A 351 2.45 -10.88 17.74
N MET A 352 1.94 -9.64 17.80
CA MET A 352 1.09 -9.06 16.75
C MET A 352 1.87 -8.68 15.48
N ILE A 353 3.20 -8.70 15.54
CA ILE A 353 4.10 -8.34 14.45
C ILE A 353 4.61 -9.62 13.81
N LEU A 354 4.06 -9.98 12.65
CA LEU A 354 4.38 -11.23 11.95
C LEU A 354 5.89 -11.37 11.66
N HIS A 355 6.56 -10.27 11.30
CA HIS A 355 8.00 -10.21 11.02
C HIS A 355 8.84 -9.74 12.22
N ARG A 356 8.41 -10.05 13.46
CA ARG A 356 9.11 -9.69 14.70
C ARG A 356 10.61 -10.01 14.66
N ALA A 357 10.96 -11.24 14.30
CA ALA A 357 12.35 -11.70 14.28
C ALA A 357 13.20 -10.91 13.27
N THR A 358 12.64 -10.60 12.09
CA THR A 358 13.28 -9.76 11.06
C THR A 358 13.54 -8.35 11.60
N LEU A 359 12.55 -7.71 12.22
CA LEU A 359 12.71 -6.37 12.78
C LEU A 359 13.73 -6.37 13.94
N GLU A 360 13.71 -7.36 14.84
CA GLU A 360 14.71 -7.51 15.89
C GLU A 360 16.13 -7.64 15.33
N ALA A 361 16.31 -8.46 14.29
CA ALA A 361 17.61 -8.64 13.64
C ALA A 361 18.09 -7.37 12.91
N MET A 362 17.18 -6.59 12.32
CA MET A 362 17.50 -5.31 11.68
C MET A 362 17.93 -4.26 12.70
N LEU A 363 17.18 -4.09 13.80
CA LEU A 363 17.55 -3.18 14.89
C LEU A 363 18.89 -3.55 15.55
N ALA A 364 19.23 -4.83 15.59
CA ALA A 364 20.52 -5.33 16.07
C ALA A 364 21.66 -5.22 15.03
N GLY A 365 21.38 -4.81 13.80
CA GLY A 365 22.37 -4.72 12.72
C GLY A 365 22.88 -6.09 12.23
N THR A 366 22.14 -7.16 12.47
CA THR A 366 22.54 -8.55 12.15
C THR A 366 21.83 -9.13 10.94
N TYR A 367 20.70 -8.55 10.52
CA TYR A 367 19.86 -9.08 9.44
C TYR A 367 20.61 -9.30 8.13
N TRP A 368 21.26 -8.25 7.61
CA TRP A 368 21.93 -8.32 6.30
C TRP A 368 23.12 -9.27 6.25
N GLY A 369 23.74 -9.58 7.39
CA GLY A 369 24.80 -10.59 7.46
C GLY A 369 24.30 -12.04 7.40
N GLN A 370 22.98 -12.25 7.55
CA GLN A 370 22.33 -13.56 7.51
C GLN A 370 21.77 -13.89 6.12
N ILE A 371 21.51 -12.87 5.31
CA ILE A 371 20.98 -13.01 3.95
C ILE A 371 22.11 -13.44 3.02
N LYS A 372 21.88 -14.49 2.23
CA LYS A 372 22.87 -15.09 1.31
C LYS A 372 22.94 -14.38 -0.03
#